data_AF-A0A7X7E7W6-F1
#
_entry.id   AF-A0A7X7E7W6-F1
#
_cell.length_a   1.000
_cell.length_b   1.000
_cell.length_c   1.000
_cell.angle_alpha   90.00
_cell.angle_beta   90.00
_cell.angle_gamma   90.00
#
_symmetry.space_group_name_H-M   'P 1'
#
loop_
_entity.id
_entity.type
_entity.pdbx_description
1 polymer ?
#
loop_
_entity_poly.entity_id
_entity_poly.type
_entity_poly.pdbx_seq_one_letter_code
_entity_poly.pdbx_strand_id
1 'polypeptide(L)'
;MSLRNRELVFLIPALVLTTLGFALVYTQKASTLTLTSLTYGGLFMALFLIAHIGRRFLAVQADPYLLPITALLSTLGLVVLYRLNEDLALRQSMWLVVGLVAFLLVLALVRNLNFLYRYRLVIGILGLLFLLVTAIFGREINGARLWVDFGPINFQPAELGKILLVVFFAAYLVDIREALSVSTRRILGISLPPFRYLAPLLIVWALSMVLLIFVKDLGTSLLFFGALLVLIYVATGRFFYVLVGLVLFFAGATLLYYLFPHVQLRVDIWLDPWQDPSNKGYQIVQSLFALAEGGLFGRGLGEGYLILQSGRTIIPNLETDFIFSAIGEELGLVGAVGIILLYLIFTYRGLRVAVQAKQDFPRLLATGLTSIFALQAFLIIGGVIKLIPLTGITLPFVSYGGSSIVANFVLLALLLRASDTVR
;
A
#
# COMPACT_ATOMS: atom_id res chain seq x y z
N MET A 1 -27.59 16.20 0.40
CA MET A 1 -27.13 15.14 1.32
C MET A 1 -25.82 15.56 1.96
N SER A 2 -25.71 15.59 3.29
CA SER A 2 -24.46 15.95 4.00
C SER A 2 -23.34 14.96 3.65
N LEU A 3 -22.08 15.37 3.75
CA LEU A 3 -20.92 14.50 3.45
C LEU A 3 -20.97 13.21 4.29
N ARG A 4 -21.31 13.33 5.57
CA ARG A 4 -21.47 12.21 6.49
C ARG A 4 -22.55 11.23 6.06
N ASN A 5 -23.66 11.72 5.51
CA ASN A 5 -24.73 10.86 5.02
C ASN A 5 -24.36 10.20 3.69
N ARG A 6 -23.60 10.88 2.83
CA ARG A 6 -23.03 10.27 1.62
C ARG A 6 -22.09 9.11 1.98
N GLU A 7 -21.21 9.31 2.96
CA GLU A 7 -20.32 8.24 3.41
C GLU A 7 -21.09 7.03 3.89
N LEU A 8 -22.10 7.22 4.75
CA LEU A 8 -22.92 6.11 5.24
C LEU A 8 -23.60 5.36 4.07
N VAL A 9 -24.12 6.09 3.08
CA VAL A 9 -24.73 5.49 1.89
C VAL A 9 -23.75 4.65 1.10
N PHE A 10 -22.49 5.07 0.93
CA PHE A 10 -21.49 4.27 0.22
C PHE A 10 -20.89 3.16 1.08
N LEU A 11 -20.95 3.30 2.40
CA LEU A 11 -20.52 2.27 3.36
C LEU A 11 -21.49 1.08 3.33
N ILE A 12 -22.80 1.31 3.18
CA ILE A 12 -23.82 0.25 3.18
C ILE A 12 -23.56 -0.82 2.10
N PRO A 13 -23.36 -0.50 0.81
CA PRO A 13 -23.01 -1.49 -0.21
C PRO A 13 -21.73 -2.25 0.11
N ALA A 14 -20.70 -1.57 0.65
CA ALA A 14 -19.47 -2.22 1.04
C ALA A 14 -19.72 -3.28 2.14
N LEU A 15 -20.54 -2.94 3.13
CA LEU A 15 -20.92 -3.83 4.21
C LEU A 15 -21.79 -5.00 3.73
N VAL A 16 -22.74 -4.75 2.84
CA VAL A 16 -23.61 -5.79 2.26
C VAL A 16 -22.81 -6.77 1.42
N LEU A 17 -21.91 -6.29 0.56
CA LEU A 17 -21.04 -7.16 -0.24
C LEU A 17 -20.12 -8.00 0.66
N THR A 18 -19.69 -7.44 1.80
CA THR A 18 -18.88 -8.16 2.79
C THR A 18 -19.64 -9.30 3.45
N THR A 19 -20.84 -9.02 3.97
CA THR A 19 -21.66 -10.03 4.64
C THR A 19 -22.05 -11.13 3.67
N LEU A 20 -22.39 -10.78 2.42
CA LEU A 20 -22.64 -11.75 1.35
C LEU A 20 -21.40 -12.57 1.01
N GLY A 21 -20.22 -11.95 0.90
CA GLY A 21 -18.96 -12.64 0.64
C GLY A 21 -18.64 -13.69 1.71
N PHE A 22 -18.73 -13.33 2.99
CA PHE A 22 -18.54 -14.29 4.08
C PHE A 22 -19.60 -15.40 4.08
N ALA A 23 -20.87 -15.05 3.82
CA ALA A 23 -21.93 -16.05 3.72
C ALA A 23 -21.64 -17.06 2.60
N LEU A 24 -21.21 -16.60 1.41
CA LEU A 24 -20.87 -17.46 0.27
C LEU A 24 -19.72 -18.43 0.59
N VAL A 25 -18.59 -17.92 1.11
CA VAL A 25 -17.45 -18.77 1.47
C VAL A 25 -17.84 -19.80 2.52
N TYR A 26 -18.62 -19.38 3.52
CA TYR A 26 -19.03 -20.27 4.59
C TYR A 26 -19.98 -21.36 4.09
N THR A 27 -20.94 -21.03 3.23
CA THR A 27 -21.83 -22.03 2.63
C THR A 27 -21.09 -23.06 1.80
N GLN A 28 -20.05 -22.63 1.09
CA GLN A 28 -19.25 -23.52 0.26
C GLN A 28 -18.41 -24.49 1.11
N LYS A 29 -17.84 -24.02 2.23
CA LYS A 29 -17.06 -24.87 3.16
C LYS A 29 -17.91 -25.79 4.03
N ALA A 30 -19.00 -25.28 4.61
CA ALA A 30 -19.75 -25.98 5.65
C ALA A 30 -21.05 -26.63 5.16
N SER A 31 -21.43 -26.45 3.88
CA SER A 31 -22.70 -26.89 3.28
C SER A 31 -23.97 -26.45 4.05
N THR A 32 -23.82 -25.54 5.02
CA THR A 32 -24.88 -25.05 5.92
C THR A 32 -24.65 -23.57 6.22
N LEU A 33 -25.73 -22.79 6.22
CA LEU A 33 -25.72 -21.41 6.73
C LEU A 33 -25.82 -21.47 8.25
N THR A 34 -24.71 -21.33 8.96
CA THR A 34 -24.73 -21.17 10.42
C THR A 34 -24.81 -19.68 10.79
N LEU A 35 -25.43 -19.41 11.94
CA LEU A 35 -25.46 -18.07 12.55
C LEU A 35 -24.04 -17.48 12.72
N THR A 36 -23.03 -18.33 12.89
CA THR A 36 -21.62 -17.94 13.02
C THR A 36 -21.11 -17.15 11.81
N SER A 37 -21.48 -17.54 10.58
CA SER A 37 -21.09 -16.81 9.36
C SER A 37 -21.63 -15.37 9.35
N LEU A 38 -22.87 -15.18 9.78
CA LEU A 38 -23.52 -13.88 9.91
C LEU A 38 -22.90 -13.06 11.05
N THR A 39 -22.40 -13.69 12.11
CA THR A 39 -21.72 -12.97 13.20
C THR A 39 -20.42 -12.32 12.74
N TYR A 40 -19.60 -12.97 11.91
CA TYR A 40 -18.38 -12.35 11.37
C TYR A 40 -18.69 -11.12 10.52
N GLY A 41 -19.63 -11.24 9.58
CA GLY A 41 -20.09 -10.10 8.78
C GLY A 41 -20.66 -8.96 9.63
N GLY A 42 -21.45 -9.29 10.66
CA GLY A 42 -21.98 -8.33 11.62
C GLY A 42 -20.90 -7.61 12.45
N LEU A 43 -19.86 -8.32 12.88
CA LEU A 43 -18.73 -7.74 13.60
C LEU A 43 -17.95 -6.75 12.73
N PHE A 44 -17.64 -7.10 11.47
CA PHE A 44 -16.98 -6.17 10.55
C PHE A 44 -17.84 -4.95 10.26
N MET A 45 -19.15 -5.14 10.12
CA MET A 45 -20.09 -4.04 10.01
C MET A 45 -20.05 -3.12 11.22
N ALA A 46 -20.06 -3.67 12.43
CA ALA A 46 -19.94 -2.88 13.66
C ALA A 46 -18.62 -2.09 13.70
N LEU A 47 -17.49 -2.71 13.32
CA LEU A 47 -16.18 -2.05 13.30
C LEU A 47 -16.14 -0.84 12.37
N PHE A 48 -16.63 -0.97 11.13
CA PHE A 48 -16.66 0.15 10.18
C PHE A 48 -17.72 1.20 10.51
N LEU A 49 -18.82 0.82 11.18
CA LEU A 49 -19.76 1.77 11.76
C LEU A 49 -19.14 2.57 12.90
N ILE A 50 -18.35 1.94 13.78
CA ILE A 50 -17.59 2.65 14.82
C ILE A 50 -16.60 3.63 14.18
N ALA A 51 -15.86 3.19 13.15
CA ALA A 51 -14.95 4.05 12.40
C ALA A 51 -15.69 5.24 11.77
N HIS A 52 -16.85 5.00 11.17
CA HIS A 52 -17.73 6.04 10.61
C HIS A 52 -18.18 7.05 11.67
N ILE A 53 -18.66 6.57 12.82
CA ILE A 53 -19.10 7.41 13.94
C ILE A 53 -17.93 8.24 14.48
N GLY A 54 -16.77 7.62 14.73
CA GLY A 54 -15.57 8.32 15.17
C GLY A 54 -15.13 9.40 14.19
N ARG A 55 -15.13 9.08 12.89
CA ARG A 55 -14.85 10.03 11.81
C ARG A 55 -15.85 11.19 11.79
N ARG A 56 -17.14 10.96 12.06
CA ARG A 56 -18.15 12.03 12.11
C ARG A 56 -17.79 13.10 13.15
N PHE A 57 -17.25 12.71 14.29
CA PHE A 57 -16.89 13.65 15.35
C PHE A 57 -15.49 14.24 15.17
N LEU A 58 -14.52 13.43 14.74
CA LEU A 58 -13.12 13.82 14.69
C LEU A 58 -12.72 14.53 13.40
N ALA A 59 -13.39 14.26 12.27
CA ALA A 59 -13.04 14.81 10.95
C ALA A 59 -14.32 15.14 10.15
N VAL A 60 -14.99 16.21 10.57
CA VAL A 60 -16.36 16.58 10.16
C VAL A 60 -16.53 16.76 8.65
N GLN A 61 -15.54 17.36 8.00
CA GLN A 61 -15.57 17.79 6.60
C GLN A 61 -14.72 16.91 5.68
N ALA A 62 -14.06 15.89 6.22
CA ALA A 62 -13.28 14.92 5.45
C ALA A 62 -14.04 14.24 4.29
N ASP A 63 -13.27 13.71 3.35
CA ASP A 63 -13.75 13.02 2.15
C ASP A 63 -14.68 11.84 2.51
N PRO A 64 -15.89 11.76 1.93
CA PRO A 64 -16.85 10.73 2.31
C PRO A 64 -16.66 9.39 1.58
N TYR A 65 -15.69 9.25 0.67
CA TYR A 65 -15.52 8.05 -0.16
C TYR A 65 -14.33 7.19 0.26
N LEU A 66 -13.29 7.78 0.86
CA LEU A 66 -12.05 7.06 1.21
C LEU A 66 -12.28 5.93 2.24
N LEU A 67 -13.11 6.15 3.27
CA LEU A 67 -13.42 5.11 4.26
C LEU A 67 -14.26 3.97 3.67
N PRO A 68 -15.34 4.21 2.91
CA PRO A 68 -16.08 3.14 2.24
C PRO A 68 -15.23 2.28 1.28
N ILE A 69 -14.33 2.89 0.50
CA ILE A 69 -13.44 2.15 -0.41
C ILE A 69 -12.49 1.27 0.40
N THR A 70 -11.92 1.82 1.48
CA THR A 70 -11.05 1.07 2.39
C THR A 70 -11.79 -0.11 3.03
N ALA A 71 -13.03 0.11 3.47
CA ALA A 71 -13.88 -0.94 4.02
C ALA A 71 -14.02 -2.07 3.00
N LEU A 72 -14.45 -1.77 1.77
CA LEU A 72 -14.66 -2.76 0.73
C LEU A 72 -13.39 -3.54 0.37
N LEU A 73 -12.24 -2.86 0.23
CA LEU A 73 -10.96 -3.54 -0.03
C LEU A 73 -10.55 -4.46 1.12
N SER A 74 -10.63 -3.97 2.36
CA SER A 74 -10.23 -4.73 3.55
C SER A 74 -11.11 -5.96 3.80
N THR A 75 -12.40 -5.84 3.53
CA THR A 75 -13.34 -6.91 3.76
C THR A 75 -13.30 -7.94 2.65
N LEU A 76 -13.15 -7.53 1.39
CA LEU A 76 -12.90 -8.45 0.28
C LEU A 76 -11.60 -9.23 0.52
N GLY A 77 -10.53 -8.53 0.92
CA GLY A 77 -9.27 -9.17 1.31
C GLY A 77 -9.45 -10.21 2.41
N LEU A 78 -10.20 -9.88 3.46
CA LEU A 78 -10.51 -10.82 4.55
C LEU A 78 -11.36 -12.01 4.12
N VAL A 79 -12.35 -11.82 3.24
CA VAL A 79 -13.17 -12.91 2.69
C VAL A 79 -12.29 -13.89 1.90
N VAL A 80 -11.43 -13.36 1.02
CA VAL A 80 -10.47 -14.16 0.25
C VAL A 80 -9.47 -14.84 1.19
N LEU A 81 -8.93 -14.14 2.18
CA LEU A 81 -8.03 -14.75 3.17
C LEU A 81 -8.72 -15.85 3.97
N TYR A 82 -9.97 -15.68 4.39
CA TYR A 82 -10.71 -16.72 5.11
C TYR A 82 -10.96 -17.95 4.24
N ARG A 83 -11.17 -17.73 2.94
CA ARG A 83 -11.24 -18.80 1.96
C ARG A 83 -9.90 -19.54 1.84
N LEU A 84 -8.79 -18.81 1.75
CA LEU A 84 -7.43 -19.36 1.58
C LEU A 84 -6.90 -20.04 2.85
N ASN A 85 -6.96 -19.36 3.99
CA ASN A 85 -6.39 -19.77 5.27
C ASN A 85 -7.11 -19.09 6.44
N GLU A 86 -7.86 -19.86 7.21
CA GLU A 86 -8.69 -19.34 8.31
C GLU A 86 -7.87 -18.72 9.44
N ASP A 87 -6.74 -19.33 9.81
CA ASP A 87 -5.87 -18.83 10.87
C ASP A 87 -5.26 -17.47 10.51
N LEU A 88 -4.84 -17.30 9.25
CA LEU A 88 -4.32 -16.02 8.76
C LEU A 88 -5.42 -14.96 8.68
N ALA A 89 -6.64 -15.34 8.29
CA ALA A 89 -7.78 -14.43 8.29
C ALA A 89 -8.15 -13.95 9.71
N LEU A 90 -8.12 -14.84 10.71
CA LEU A 90 -8.32 -14.49 12.11
C LEU A 90 -7.24 -13.52 12.58
N ARG A 91 -5.96 -13.78 12.31
CA ARG A 91 -4.86 -12.85 12.63
C ARG A 91 -5.04 -11.51 11.93
N GLN A 92 -5.38 -11.50 10.64
CA GLN A 92 -5.62 -10.28 9.87
C GLN A 92 -6.79 -9.47 10.45
N SER A 93 -7.85 -10.12 10.94
CA SER A 93 -8.98 -9.45 11.58
C SER A 93 -8.57 -8.73 12.88
N MET A 94 -7.68 -9.34 13.67
CA MET A 94 -7.12 -8.69 14.86
C MET A 94 -6.29 -7.46 14.48
N TRP A 95 -5.46 -7.59 13.43
CA TRP A 95 -4.70 -6.46 12.90
C TRP A 95 -5.58 -5.37 12.30
N LEU A 96 -6.72 -5.71 11.72
CA LEU A 96 -7.72 -4.75 11.24
C LEU A 96 -8.28 -3.96 12.42
N VAL A 97 -8.61 -4.60 13.55
CA VAL A 97 -9.05 -3.91 14.77
C VAL A 97 -7.96 -2.96 15.28
N VAL A 98 -6.70 -3.42 15.37
CA VAL A 98 -5.57 -2.57 15.76
C VAL A 98 -5.40 -1.39 14.79
N GLY A 99 -5.55 -1.62 13.50
CA GLY A 99 -5.49 -0.59 12.47
C GLY A 99 -6.61 0.44 12.59
N LEU A 100 -7.85 0.02 12.86
CA LEU A 100 -8.98 0.92 13.11
C LEU A 100 -8.80 1.75 14.39
N VAL A 101 -8.26 1.14 15.45
CA VAL A 101 -7.89 1.87 16.67
C VAL A 101 -6.81 2.91 16.34
N ALA A 102 -5.76 2.53 15.61
CA ALA A 102 -4.72 3.47 15.17
C ALA A 102 -5.29 4.60 14.30
N PHE A 103 -6.22 4.29 13.39
CA PHE A 103 -6.94 5.27 12.57
C PHE A 103 -7.68 6.30 13.44
N LEU A 104 -8.47 5.85 14.41
CA LEU A 104 -9.20 6.75 15.32
C LEU A 104 -8.25 7.56 16.21
N LEU A 105 -7.17 6.95 16.71
CA LEU A 105 -6.15 7.63 17.51
C LEU A 105 -5.45 8.73 16.71
N VAL A 106 -5.04 8.45 15.47
CA VAL A 106 -4.42 9.44 14.60
C VAL A 106 -5.39 10.59 14.31
N LEU A 107 -6.66 10.31 14.03
CA LEU A 107 -7.66 11.36 13.88
C LEU A 107 -7.84 12.17 15.17
N ALA A 108 -7.84 11.54 16.34
CA ALA A 108 -8.03 12.23 17.62
C ALA A 108 -6.83 13.10 18.03
N LEU A 109 -5.61 12.60 17.81
CA LEU A 109 -4.35 13.22 18.23
C LEU A 109 -3.83 14.24 17.20
N VAL A 110 -3.89 13.91 15.90
CA VAL A 110 -3.44 14.79 14.82
C VAL A 110 -4.61 15.67 14.36
N ARG A 111 -5.01 16.61 15.22
CA ARG A 111 -6.06 17.59 14.90
C ARG A 111 -5.59 18.66 13.90
N ASN A 112 -4.30 19.01 13.96
CA ASN A 112 -3.69 19.99 13.08
C ASN A 112 -2.43 19.40 12.43
N LEU A 113 -2.43 19.32 11.10
CA LEU A 113 -1.28 18.82 10.32
C LEU A 113 -0.03 19.67 10.51
N ASN A 114 -0.15 20.94 10.92
CA ASN A 114 1.01 21.79 11.19
C ASN A 114 1.90 21.25 12.32
N PHE A 115 1.35 20.42 13.22
CA PHE A 115 2.16 19.70 14.20
C PHE A 115 3.21 18.81 13.50
N LEU A 116 2.81 18.05 12.47
CA LEU A 116 3.72 17.19 11.72
C LEU A 116 4.78 18.01 10.98
N TYR A 117 4.39 19.16 10.40
CA TYR A 117 5.33 20.08 9.75
C TYR A 117 6.35 20.66 10.74
N ARG A 118 5.91 21.06 11.94
CA ARG A 118 6.79 21.60 13.00
C ARG A 118 7.86 20.61 13.43
N TYR A 119 7.49 19.33 13.56
CA TYR A 119 8.39 18.26 14.01
C TYR A 119 9.00 17.45 12.86
N ARG A 120 9.04 17.99 11.64
CA ARG A 120 9.48 17.27 10.43
C ARG A 120 10.83 16.56 10.57
N LEU A 121 11.84 17.20 11.17
CA LEU A 121 13.17 16.60 11.34
C LEU A 121 13.12 15.40 12.30
N VAL A 122 12.40 15.54 13.41
CA VAL A 122 12.20 14.44 14.37
C VAL A 122 11.47 13.28 13.69
N ILE A 123 10.43 13.58 12.90
CA ILE A 123 9.68 12.57 12.15
C ILE A 123 10.56 11.87 11.11
N GLY A 124 11.41 12.61 10.39
CA GLY A 124 12.34 12.04 9.43
C GLY A 124 13.38 11.13 10.09
N ILE A 125 13.94 11.56 11.22
CA ILE A 125 14.89 10.75 12.01
C ILE A 125 14.20 9.49 12.54
N LEU A 126 12.97 9.60 13.06
CA LEU A 126 12.19 8.44 13.48
C LEU A 126 11.97 7.49 12.31
N GLY A 127 11.58 7.99 11.14
CA GLY A 127 11.40 7.18 9.93
C GLY A 127 12.67 6.40 9.54
N LEU A 128 13.83 7.06 9.57
CA LEU A 128 15.13 6.40 9.37
C LEU A 128 15.44 5.38 10.47
N LEU A 129 15.12 5.68 11.72
CA LEU A 129 15.31 4.78 12.85
C LEU A 129 14.45 3.51 12.70
N PHE A 130 13.21 3.62 12.23
CA PHE A 130 12.38 2.44 11.90
C PHE A 130 13.05 1.56 10.83
N LEU A 131 13.62 2.15 9.77
CA LEU A 131 14.38 1.40 8.77
C LEU A 131 15.65 0.77 9.35
N LEU A 132 16.37 1.50 10.21
CA LEU A 132 17.59 1.03 10.86
C LEU A 132 17.31 -0.13 11.83
N VAL A 133 16.23 -0.05 12.61
CA VAL A 133 15.77 -1.13 13.49
C VAL A 133 15.51 -2.39 12.67
N THR A 134 14.89 -2.26 11.51
CA THR A 134 14.67 -3.38 10.58
C THR A 134 16.00 -3.96 10.09
N ALA A 135 16.97 -3.11 9.72
CA ALA A 135 18.28 -3.55 9.24
C ALA A 135 19.12 -4.28 10.29
N ILE A 136 19.02 -3.89 11.57
CA ILE A 136 19.83 -4.46 12.66
C ILE A 136 19.14 -5.67 13.28
N PHE A 137 17.85 -5.57 13.58
CA PHE A 137 17.10 -6.58 14.34
C PHE A 137 16.17 -7.43 13.48
N GLY A 138 16.12 -7.18 12.17
CA GLY A 138 15.28 -7.92 11.23
C GLY A 138 15.73 -9.36 11.05
N ARG A 139 14.80 -10.29 11.17
CA ARG A 139 14.99 -11.72 10.90
C ARG A 139 14.96 -11.98 9.40
N GLU A 140 15.90 -12.81 8.94
CA GLU A 140 15.97 -13.22 7.54
C GLU A 140 14.92 -14.30 7.24
N ILE A 141 13.96 -13.96 6.38
CA ILE A 141 12.90 -14.85 5.87
C ILE A 141 12.95 -14.77 4.35
N ASN A 142 13.04 -15.92 3.67
CA ASN A 142 13.16 -16.00 2.20
C ASN A 142 14.29 -15.12 1.64
N GLY A 143 15.38 -14.97 2.41
CA GLY A 143 16.54 -14.18 2.04
C GLY A 143 16.44 -12.67 2.27
N ALA A 144 15.35 -12.14 2.84
CA ALA A 144 15.17 -10.72 3.16
C ALA A 144 14.94 -10.48 4.67
N ARG A 145 15.45 -9.38 5.23
CA ARG A 145 15.45 -9.08 6.68
C ARG A 145 14.37 -8.09 7.09
N LEU A 146 13.11 -8.44 6.85
CA LEU A 146 12.00 -7.48 6.94
C LEU A 146 11.30 -7.44 8.30
N TRP A 147 11.30 -8.55 9.03
CA TRP A 147 10.42 -8.77 10.17
C TRP A 147 11.17 -8.71 11.49
N VAL A 148 10.62 -7.98 12.46
CA VAL A 148 11.12 -7.94 13.83
C VAL A 148 10.12 -8.66 14.73
N ASP A 149 10.60 -9.71 15.39
CA ASP A 149 9.79 -10.57 16.26
C ASP A 149 9.76 -9.98 17.68
N PHE A 150 8.58 -9.58 18.16
CA PHE A 150 8.32 -9.15 19.53
C PHE A 150 7.51 -10.24 20.27
N GLY A 151 8.10 -11.43 20.41
CA GLY A 151 7.42 -12.59 21.00
C GLY A 151 6.27 -13.09 20.12
N PRO A 152 4.99 -12.97 20.53
CA PRO A 152 3.86 -13.44 19.73
C PRO A 152 3.51 -12.51 18.55
N ILE A 153 4.09 -11.31 18.49
CA ILE A 153 3.76 -10.28 17.49
C ILE A 153 4.93 -10.11 16.54
N ASN A 154 4.68 -10.29 15.24
CA ASN A 154 5.63 -9.97 14.19
C ASN A 154 5.30 -8.60 13.62
N PHE A 155 6.26 -7.69 13.66
CA PHE A 155 6.09 -6.31 13.21
C PHE A 155 7.12 -5.96 12.15
N GLN A 156 6.70 -5.31 11.06
CA GLN A 156 7.56 -4.80 10.01
C GLN A 156 7.73 -3.28 10.19
N PRO A 157 8.83 -2.81 10.79
CA PRO A 157 9.00 -1.40 11.13
C PRO A 157 9.04 -0.50 9.88
N ALA A 158 9.52 -1.01 8.75
CA ALA A 158 9.54 -0.29 7.47
C ALA A 158 8.15 0.18 6.99
N GLU A 159 7.07 -0.52 7.37
CA GLU A 159 5.69 -0.14 7.02
C GLU A 159 5.25 1.17 7.70
N LEU A 160 5.73 1.47 8.91
CA LEU A 160 5.52 2.79 9.52
C LEU A 160 6.58 3.79 9.05
N GLY A 161 7.82 3.34 8.87
CA GLY A 161 8.93 4.15 8.36
C GLY A 161 8.57 4.88 7.06
N LYS A 162 7.87 4.21 6.13
CA LYS A 162 7.42 4.84 4.87
C LYS A 162 6.50 6.02 5.07
N ILE A 163 5.56 5.95 6.01
CA ILE A 163 4.62 7.06 6.25
C ILE A 163 5.37 8.24 6.87
N LEU A 164 6.23 7.99 7.85
CA LEU A 164 7.03 9.02 8.51
C LEU A 164 7.97 9.72 7.52
N LEU A 165 8.61 8.96 6.64
CA LEU A 165 9.50 9.52 5.64
C LEU A 165 8.74 10.32 4.58
N VAL A 166 7.55 9.90 4.16
CA VAL A 166 6.68 10.75 3.31
C VAL A 166 6.33 12.05 3.99
N VAL A 167 5.96 12.02 5.28
CA VAL A 167 5.66 13.22 6.06
C VAL A 167 6.88 14.15 6.09
N PHE A 168 8.07 13.61 6.32
CA PHE A 168 9.32 14.35 6.28
C PHE A 168 9.59 14.96 4.90
N PHE A 169 9.53 14.16 3.82
CA PHE A 169 9.79 14.64 2.46
C PHE A 169 8.80 15.73 2.06
N ALA A 170 7.50 15.55 2.35
CA ALA A 170 6.49 16.56 2.09
C ALA A 170 6.77 17.86 2.86
N ALA A 171 7.08 17.78 4.16
CA ALA A 171 7.36 18.95 4.98
C ALA A 171 8.65 19.67 4.56
N TYR A 172 9.72 18.91 4.29
CA TYR A 172 10.99 19.49 3.89
C TYR A 172 10.91 20.13 2.50
N LEU A 173 10.16 19.53 1.57
CA LEU A 173 9.93 20.12 0.25
C LEU A 173 9.19 21.45 0.31
N VAL A 174 8.28 21.65 1.29
CA VAL A 174 7.65 22.96 1.51
C VAL A 174 8.71 24.02 1.83
N ASP A 175 9.66 23.72 2.73
CA ASP A 175 10.72 24.68 3.13
C ASP A 175 11.58 25.13 1.96
N ILE A 176 11.90 24.21 1.05
CA ILE A 176 12.81 24.47 -0.06
C ILE A 176 12.09 24.78 -1.37
N ARG A 177 10.75 24.77 -1.40
CA ARG A 177 9.94 24.92 -2.62
C ARG A 177 10.32 26.18 -3.40
N GLU A 178 10.40 27.32 -2.73
CA GLU A 178 10.75 28.59 -3.36
C GLU A 178 12.15 28.53 -4.01
N ALA A 179 13.14 28.01 -3.29
CA ALA A 179 14.51 27.82 -3.78
C ALA A 179 14.62 26.82 -4.95
N LEU A 180 13.72 25.83 -5.03
CA LEU A 180 13.67 24.89 -6.15
C LEU A 180 12.89 25.43 -7.36
N SER A 181 11.92 26.30 -7.12
CA SER A 181 11.07 26.92 -8.15
C SER A 181 11.78 28.06 -8.89
N VAL A 182 12.67 28.80 -8.23
CA VAL A 182 13.50 29.85 -8.83
C VAL A 182 14.85 29.26 -9.23
N SER A 183 15.11 29.09 -10.52
CA SER A 183 16.43 28.61 -10.97
C SER A 183 17.44 29.74 -10.94
N THR A 184 18.42 29.66 -10.05
CA THR A 184 19.45 30.70 -9.90
C THR A 184 20.68 30.47 -10.78
N ARG A 185 20.93 29.24 -11.29
CA ARG A 185 22.13 28.95 -12.09
C ARG A 185 21.81 28.11 -13.32
N ARG A 186 22.22 28.60 -14.50
CA ARG A 186 22.24 27.87 -15.76
C ARG A 186 23.66 27.34 -15.99
N ILE A 187 23.83 26.03 -16.10
CA ILE A 187 25.07 25.39 -16.57
C ILE A 187 24.71 24.69 -17.88
N LEU A 188 25.42 25.00 -18.98
CA LEU A 188 25.16 24.43 -20.32
C LEU A 188 23.70 24.62 -20.82
N GLY A 189 23.07 25.76 -20.49
CA GLY A 189 21.66 26.01 -20.82
C GLY A 189 20.66 25.28 -19.92
N ILE A 190 21.13 24.46 -18.98
CA ILE A 190 20.32 23.67 -18.04
C ILE A 190 20.26 24.38 -16.69
N SER A 191 19.05 24.67 -16.24
CA SER A 191 18.74 25.24 -14.93
C SER A 191 18.99 24.22 -13.82
N LEU A 192 20.16 24.28 -13.15
CA LEU A 192 20.48 23.40 -12.03
C LEU A 192 19.99 24.00 -10.71
N PRO A 193 19.32 23.20 -9.85
CA PRO A 193 18.93 23.66 -8.53
C PRO A 193 20.16 23.87 -7.65
N PRO A 194 20.06 24.76 -6.64
CA PRO A 194 21.11 24.88 -5.64
C PRO A 194 21.20 23.60 -4.80
N PHE A 195 22.20 22.76 -5.09
CA PHE A 195 22.43 21.44 -4.46
C PHE A 195 22.40 21.49 -2.92
N ARG A 196 22.83 22.62 -2.33
CA ARG A 196 22.82 22.86 -0.88
C ARG A 196 21.44 22.67 -0.24
N TYR A 197 20.35 23.01 -0.93
CA TYR A 197 18.99 22.88 -0.39
C TYR A 197 18.40 21.49 -0.61
N LEU A 198 18.80 20.80 -1.68
CA LEU A 198 18.38 19.41 -1.93
C LEU A 198 19.17 18.41 -1.08
N ALA A 199 20.38 18.76 -0.65
CA ALA A 199 21.29 17.83 0.02
C ALA A 199 20.66 17.11 1.21
N PRO A 200 19.99 17.76 2.19
CA PRO A 200 19.45 17.04 3.34
C PRO A 200 18.34 16.05 2.97
N LEU A 201 17.48 16.43 2.01
CA LEU A 201 16.45 15.54 1.47
C LEU A 201 17.07 14.34 0.74
N LEU A 202 18.07 14.58 -0.10
CA LEU A 202 18.78 13.54 -0.83
C LEU A 202 19.60 12.64 0.10
N ILE A 203 20.16 13.15 1.19
CA ILE A 203 20.88 12.38 2.21
C ILE A 203 19.92 11.42 2.92
N VAL A 204 18.78 11.91 3.40
CA VAL A 204 17.78 11.06 4.07
C VAL A 204 17.23 10.01 3.09
N TRP A 205 16.96 10.41 1.85
CA TRP A 205 16.53 9.47 0.81
C TRP A 205 17.60 8.42 0.49
N ALA A 206 18.85 8.82 0.26
CA ALA A 206 19.94 7.92 -0.06
C ALA A 206 20.22 6.95 1.09
N LEU A 207 20.20 7.43 2.34
CA LEU A 207 20.34 6.59 3.52
C LEU A 207 19.19 5.57 3.61
N SER A 208 17.96 6.00 3.32
CA SER A 208 16.80 5.10 3.26
C SER A 208 16.98 4.03 2.19
N MET A 209 17.47 4.40 0.99
CA MET A 209 17.75 3.43 -0.08
C MET A 209 18.82 2.42 0.31
N VAL A 210 19.93 2.88 0.90
CA VAL A 210 21.01 1.99 1.34
C VAL A 210 20.50 0.99 2.38
N LEU A 211 19.71 1.43 3.35
CA LEU A 211 19.12 0.55 4.36
C LEU A 211 18.17 -0.48 3.75
N LEU A 212 17.31 -0.06 2.81
CA LEU A 212 16.36 -0.97 2.15
C LEU A 212 17.05 -1.99 1.24
N ILE A 213 18.08 -1.58 0.49
CA ILE A 213 18.89 -2.48 -0.33
C ILE A 213 19.65 -3.48 0.56
N PHE A 214 20.20 -3.02 1.69
CA PHE A 214 20.88 -3.89 2.65
C PHE A 214 19.95 -4.97 3.23
N VAL A 215 18.69 -4.61 3.49
CA VAL A 215 17.65 -5.53 3.95
C VAL A 215 17.08 -6.40 2.81
N LYS A 216 17.45 -6.11 1.56
CA LYS A 216 16.96 -6.72 0.31
C LYS A 216 15.47 -6.47 0.05
N ASP A 217 14.96 -5.30 0.45
CA ASP A 217 13.59 -4.85 0.19
C ASP A 217 13.50 -3.95 -1.05
N LEU A 218 13.56 -4.59 -2.22
CA LEU A 218 13.51 -3.87 -3.49
C LEU A 218 12.17 -3.20 -3.74
N GLY A 219 11.06 -3.83 -3.33
CA GLY A 219 9.73 -3.28 -3.53
C GLY A 219 9.52 -1.99 -2.78
N THR A 220 9.86 -1.97 -1.48
CA THR A 220 9.81 -0.73 -0.71
C THR A 220 10.79 0.31 -1.26
N SER A 221 11.99 -0.09 -1.72
CA SER A 221 12.93 0.87 -2.34
C SER A 221 12.33 1.55 -3.58
N LEU A 222 11.66 0.79 -4.45
CA LEU A 222 11.00 1.30 -5.65
C LEU A 222 9.83 2.24 -5.30
N LEU A 223 9.04 1.90 -4.28
CA LEU A 223 7.98 2.76 -3.75
C LEU A 223 8.50 4.11 -3.29
N PHE A 224 9.54 4.11 -2.47
CA PHE A 224 10.14 5.33 -1.94
C PHE A 224 10.73 6.20 -3.04
N PHE A 225 11.41 5.58 -4.00
CA PHE A 225 11.97 6.28 -5.15
C PHE A 225 10.87 6.96 -5.97
N GLY A 226 9.84 6.21 -6.37
CA GLY A 226 8.72 6.74 -7.14
C GLY A 226 7.98 7.84 -6.39
N ALA A 227 7.70 7.65 -5.09
CA ALA A 227 7.01 8.65 -4.27
C ALA A 227 7.82 9.95 -4.14
N LEU A 228 9.14 9.86 -3.98
CA LEU A 228 9.99 11.05 -3.94
C LEU A 228 9.98 11.79 -5.27
N LEU A 229 10.06 11.08 -6.41
CA LEU A 229 9.99 11.71 -7.73
C LEU A 229 8.65 12.43 -7.94
N VAL A 230 7.54 11.83 -7.53
CA VAL A 230 6.22 12.47 -7.61
C VAL A 230 6.19 13.73 -6.73
N LEU A 231 6.68 13.66 -5.50
CA LEU A 231 6.73 14.80 -4.60
C LEU A 231 7.59 15.94 -5.14
N ILE A 232 8.78 15.64 -5.68
CA ILE A 232 9.65 16.64 -6.31
C ILE A 232 8.95 17.28 -7.50
N TYR A 233 8.32 16.48 -8.36
CA TYR A 233 7.60 17.00 -9.52
C TYR A 233 6.47 17.94 -9.11
N VAL A 234 5.62 17.53 -8.15
CA VAL A 234 4.49 18.34 -7.69
C VAL A 234 4.95 19.59 -6.93
N ALA A 235 6.03 19.51 -6.15
CA ALA A 235 6.57 20.66 -5.44
C ALA A 235 7.17 21.72 -6.39
N THR A 236 7.87 21.27 -7.44
CA THR A 236 8.69 22.14 -8.30
C THR A 236 8.05 22.51 -9.63
N GLY A 237 7.11 21.70 -10.14
CA GLY A 237 6.52 21.84 -11.47
C GLY A 237 7.49 21.56 -12.63
N ARG A 238 8.69 21.02 -12.35
CA ARG A 238 9.74 20.85 -13.37
C ARG A 238 9.86 19.39 -13.82
N PHE A 239 9.46 19.13 -15.06
CA PHE A 239 9.59 17.82 -15.69
C PHE A 239 11.05 17.33 -15.78
N PHE A 240 12.01 18.25 -15.84
CA PHE A 240 13.44 17.91 -15.86
C PHE A 240 13.87 17.02 -14.68
N TYR A 241 13.36 17.25 -13.47
CA TYR A 241 13.72 16.41 -12.32
C TYR A 241 13.18 14.98 -12.46
N VAL A 242 12.02 14.82 -13.10
CA VAL A 242 11.46 13.50 -13.41
C VAL A 242 12.35 12.80 -14.43
N LEU A 243 12.79 13.50 -15.47
CA LEU A 243 13.68 12.93 -16.48
C LEU A 243 15.01 12.46 -15.87
N VAL A 244 15.66 13.30 -15.04
CA VAL A 244 16.89 12.93 -14.32
C VAL A 244 16.63 11.75 -13.39
N GLY A 245 15.50 11.76 -12.68
CA GLY A 245 15.06 10.65 -11.84
C GLY A 245 14.95 9.34 -12.63
N LEU A 246 14.27 9.35 -13.77
CA LEU A 246 14.12 8.15 -14.62
C LEU A 246 15.48 7.64 -15.12
N VAL A 247 16.39 8.54 -15.52
CA VAL A 247 17.75 8.13 -15.91
C VAL A 247 18.48 7.47 -14.74
N LEU A 248 18.44 8.07 -13.54
CA LEU A 248 19.03 7.49 -12.33
C LEU A 248 18.38 6.16 -11.94
N PHE A 249 17.07 6.02 -12.16
CA PHE A 249 16.34 4.79 -11.92
C PHE A 249 16.83 3.66 -12.81
N PHE A 250 16.86 3.85 -14.12
CA PHE A 250 17.31 2.82 -15.06
C PHE A 250 18.79 2.50 -14.85
N ALA A 251 19.63 3.50 -14.59
CA ALA A 251 21.04 3.29 -14.26
C ALA A 251 21.20 2.47 -12.96
N GLY A 252 20.47 2.84 -11.90
CA GLY A 252 20.46 2.13 -10.63
C GLY A 252 19.94 0.71 -10.75
N ALA A 253 18.81 0.50 -11.43
CA ALA A 253 18.22 -0.83 -11.66
C ALA A 253 19.17 -1.74 -12.46
N THR A 254 19.83 -1.20 -13.49
CA THR A 254 20.83 -1.92 -14.29
C THR A 254 22.04 -2.29 -13.43
N LEU A 255 22.54 -1.35 -12.62
CA LEU A 255 23.63 -1.63 -11.68
C LEU A 255 23.24 -2.72 -10.68
N LEU A 256 22.05 -2.64 -10.09
CA LEU A 256 21.55 -3.64 -9.15
C LEU A 256 21.37 -5.03 -9.79
N TYR A 257 20.94 -5.09 -11.06
CA TYR A 257 20.85 -6.35 -11.82
C TYR A 257 22.20 -7.06 -11.89
N TYR A 258 23.29 -6.34 -12.18
CA TYR A 258 24.62 -6.95 -12.28
C TYR A 258 25.29 -7.19 -10.91
N LEU A 259 24.94 -6.43 -9.87
CA LEU A 259 25.55 -6.56 -8.55
C LEU A 259 24.90 -7.62 -7.66
N PHE A 260 23.60 -7.88 -7.83
CA PHE A 260 22.83 -8.70 -6.91
C PHE A 260 22.14 -9.88 -7.62
N PRO A 261 22.60 -11.13 -7.38
CA PRO A 261 22.03 -12.31 -8.03
C PRO A 261 20.52 -12.49 -7.83
N HIS A 262 19.97 -12.05 -6.69
CA HIS A 262 18.53 -12.12 -6.44
C HIS A 262 17.74 -11.14 -7.32
N VAL A 263 18.30 -9.98 -7.68
CA VAL A 263 17.67 -9.00 -8.59
C VAL A 263 17.66 -9.60 -9.98
N GLN A 264 18.82 -10.10 -10.41
CA GLN A 264 18.99 -10.78 -11.69
C GLN A 264 17.94 -11.89 -11.86
N LEU A 265 17.83 -12.78 -10.87
CA LEU A 265 16.85 -13.88 -10.89
C LEU A 265 15.41 -13.38 -11.06
N ARG A 266 15.00 -12.32 -10.35
CA ARG A 266 13.64 -11.76 -10.46
C ARG A 266 13.37 -11.16 -11.85
N VAL A 267 14.38 -10.52 -12.46
CA VAL A 267 14.28 -9.95 -13.81
C VAL A 267 14.27 -11.04 -14.88
N ASP A 268 15.14 -12.05 -14.76
CA ASP A 268 15.22 -13.15 -15.71
C ASP A 268 13.92 -13.98 -15.71
N ILE A 269 13.39 -14.30 -14.53
CA ILE A 269 12.08 -14.95 -14.38
C ILE A 269 10.96 -14.07 -14.94
N TRP A 270 11.03 -12.74 -14.76
CA TRP A 270 10.02 -11.84 -15.33
C TRP A 270 10.07 -11.82 -16.87
N LEU A 271 11.24 -11.84 -17.48
CA LEU A 271 11.37 -11.86 -18.94
C LEU A 271 10.86 -13.21 -19.49
N ASP A 272 11.41 -14.31 -18.97
CA ASP A 272 11.10 -15.66 -19.43
C ASP A 272 10.88 -16.65 -18.26
N PRO A 273 9.66 -16.68 -17.67
CA PRO A 273 9.34 -17.60 -16.59
C PRO A 273 9.21 -19.05 -17.07
N TRP A 274 9.18 -19.29 -18.39
CA TRP A 274 8.95 -20.60 -19.00
C TRP A 274 10.23 -21.41 -19.15
N GLN A 275 11.41 -20.84 -18.91
CA GLN A 275 12.67 -21.61 -18.89
C GLN A 275 12.71 -22.63 -17.76
N ASP A 276 12.06 -22.30 -16.64
CA ASP A 276 12.00 -23.17 -15.46
C ASP A 276 10.63 -23.03 -14.76
N PRO A 277 9.55 -23.50 -15.41
CA PRO A 277 8.17 -23.26 -14.98
C PRO A 277 7.82 -24.10 -13.74
N SER A 278 8.62 -25.12 -13.42
CA SER A 278 8.39 -26.02 -12.27
C SER A 278 9.17 -25.63 -11.03
N ASN A 279 10.12 -24.69 -11.12
CA ASN A 279 10.93 -24.26 -9.99
C ASN A 279 11.03 -22.72 -9.92
N LYS A 280 12.00 -22.09 -10.58
CA LYS A 280 12.22 -20.63 -10.45
C LYS A 280 11.03 -19.79 -10.94
N GLY A 281 10.45 -20.15 -12.09
CA GLY A 281 9.31 -19.45 -12.69
C GLY A 281 7.95 -19.85 -12.13
N TYR A 282 7.91 -20.85 -11.25
CA TYR A 282 6.68 -21.52 -10.81
C TYR A 282 5.59 -20.57 -10.31
N GLN A 283 5.94 -19.62 -9.42
CA GLN A 283 4.96 -18.69 -8.86
C GLN A 283 4.26 -17.84 -9.93
N ILE A 284 5.03 -17.30 -10.89
CA ILE A 284 4.50 -16.45 -11.96
C ILE A 284 3.70 -17.30 -12.95
N VAL A 285 4.20 -18.47 -13.34
CA VAL A 285 3.50 -19.37 -14.27
C VAL A 285 2.14 -19.79 -13.71
N GLN A 286 2.09 -20.24 -12.46
CA GLN A 286 0.83 -20.64 -11.81
C GLN A 286 -0.12 -19.45 -11.63
N SER A 287 0.40 -18.26 -11.34
CA SER A 287 -0.41 -17.04 -11.29
C SER A 287 -1.05 -16.72 -12.64
N LEU A 288 -0.30 -16.83 -13.74
CA LEU A 288 -0.83 -16.60 -15.09
C LEU A 288 -1.90 -17.64 -15.48
N PHE A 289 -1.71 -18.91 -15.12
CA PHE A 289 -2.74 -19.94 -15.34
C PHE A 289 -4.01 -19.66 -14.53
N ALA A 290 -3.87 -19.26 -13.26
CA ALA A 290 -5.02 -18.94 -12.42
C ALA A 290 -5.83 -17.75 -12.98
N LEU A 291 -5.14 -16.70 -13.45
CA LEU A 291 -5.77 -15.56 -14.11
C LEU A 291 -6.47 -15.96 -15.42
N ALA A 292 -5.88 -16.87 -16.21
CA ALA A 292 -6.48 -17.37 -17.43
C ALA A 292 -7.75 -18.20 -17.15
N GLU A 293 -7.71 -19.07 -16.15
CA GLU A 293 -8.83 -19.94 -15.77
C GLU A 293 -10.03 -19.16 -15.21
N GLY A 294 -9.78 -17.99 -14.63
CA GLY A 294 -10.85 -17.11 -14.15
C GLY A 294 -11.75 -16.54 -15.25
N GLY A 295 -11.29 -16.46 -16.50
CA GLY A 295 -12.10 -15.92 -17.61
C GLY A 295 -12.73 -14.54 -17.29
N LEU A 296 -13.94 -14.29 -17.78
CA LEU A 296 -14.62 -13.01 -17.55
C LEU A 296 -15.26 -12.88 -16.16
N PHE A 297 -15.93 -13.94 -15.68
CA PHE A 297 -16.78 -13.91 -14.49
C PHE A 297 -16.22 -14.68 -13.28
N GLY A 298 -15.08 -15.33 -13.45
CA GLY A 298 -14.46 -16.15 -12.41
C GLY A 298 -15.04 -17.55 -12.39
N ARG A 299 -14.34 -18.43 -11.67
CA ARG A 299 -14.84 -19.77 -11.35
C ARG A 299 -15.96 -19.75 -10.30
N GLY A 300 -16.08 -18.64 -9.56
CA GLY A 300 -16.91 -18.53 -8.37
C GLY A 300 -16.05 -18.49 -7.11
N LEU A 301 -16.46 -17.68 -6.14
CA LEU A 301 -15.79 -17.53 -4.86
C LEU A 301 -15.74 -18.88 -4.11
N GLY A 302 -14.55 -19.34 -3.76
CA GLY A 302 -14.34 -20.66 -3.15
C GLY A 302 -14.03 -21.80 -4.13
N GLU A 303 -14.42 -21.69 -5.40
CA GLU A 303 -14.29 -22.74 -6.43
C GLU A 303 -12.94 -22.73 -7.18
N GLY A 304 -11.98 -21.94 -6.70
CA GLY A 304 -10.63 -21.88 -7.24
C GLY A 304 -9.79 -23.14 -6.95
N TYR A 305 -8.96 -23.56 -7.88
CA TYR A 305 -8.08 -24.73 -7.75
C TYR A 305 -6.79 -24.43 -6.98
N LEU A 306 -6.49 -23.16 -6.67
CA LEU A 306 -5.25 -22.75 -5.99
C LEU A 306 -5.08 -23.26 -4.54
N ILE A 307 -6.07 -23.96 -3.99
CA ILE A 307 -5.98 -24.66 -2.72
C ILE A 307 -6.04 -26.17 -2.98
N LEU A 308 -5.03 -26.89 -2.52
CA LEU A 308 -4.99 -28.35 -2.56
C LEU A 308 -5.92 -28.95 -1.48
N GLN A 309 -6.36 -30.19 -1.67
CA GLN A 309 -7.13 -30.93 -0.64
C GLN A 309 -6.41 -31.03 0.71
N SER A 310 -5.08 -30.91 0.72
CA SER A 310 -4.25 -30.85 1.92
C SER A 310 -4.29 -29.52 2.67
N GLY A 311 -5.01 -28.51 2.15
CA GLY A 311 -5.06 -27.14 2.67
C GLY A 311 -3.85 -26.28 2.30
N ARG A 312 -2.90 -26.80 1.51
CA ARG A 312 -1.74 -26.04 1.04
C ARG A 312 -2.09 -25.23 -0.22
N THR A 313 -1.51 -24.05 -0.34
CA THR A 313 -1.64 -23.22 -1.53
C THR A 313 -0.73 -23.72 -2.65
N ILE A 314 -1.24 -23.73 -3.88
CA ILE A 314 -0.46 -24.12 -5.07
C ILE A 314 0.65 -23.11 -5.32
N ILE A 315 0.36 -21.81 -5.16
CA ILE A 315 1.32 -20.73 -5.28
C ILE A 315 1.88 -20.42 -3.89
N PRO A 316 3.19 -20.56 -3.63
CA PRO A 316 3.78 -20.14 -2.37
C PRO A 316 3.53 -18.65 -2.12
N ASN A 317 3.19 -18.29 -0.89
CA ASN A 317 2.84 -16.92 -0.48
C ASN A 317 1.62 -16.35 -1.23
N LEU A 318 0.64 -17.20 -1.54
CA LEU A 318 -0.61 -16.79 -2.18
C LEU A 318 -1.36 -15.73 -1.37
N GLU A 319 -1.32 -15.82 -0.05
CA GLU A 319 -2.04 -14.94 0.88
C GLU A 319 -1.41 -13.54 0.98
N THR A 320 -0.11 -13.40 0.63
CA THR A 320 0.61 -12.11 0.68
C THR A 320 0.78 -11.54 -0.72
N ASP A 321 1.63 -12.15 -1.54
CA ASP A 321 2.17 -11.51 -2.75
C ASP A 321 1.30 -11.80 -3.97
N PHE A 322 0.59 -12.93 -3.95
CA PHE A 322 -0.16 -13.43 -5.10
C PHE A 322 -1.68 -13.45 -4.88
N ILE A 323 -2.20 -12.76 -3.84
CA ILE A 323 -3.63 -12.80 -3.51
C ILE A 323 -4.50 -12.28 -4.66
N PHE A 324 -3.96 -11.39 -5.48
CA PHE A 324 -4.62 -10.89 -6.68
C PHE A 324 -4.84 -12.00 -7.73
N SER A 325 -4.01 -13.04 -7.76
CA SER A 325 -4.21 -14.22 -8.61
C SER A 325 -5.43 -15.01 -8.17
N ALA A 326 -5.61 -15.23 -6.86
CA ALA A 326 -6.80 -15.91 -6.32
C ALA A 326 -8.07 -15.10 -6.61
N ILE A 327 -8.01 -13.77 -6.47
CA ILE A 327 -9.10 -12.88 -6.84
C ILE A 327 -9.42 -13.00 -8.33
N GLY A 328 -8.43 -12.94 -9.20
CA GLY A 328 -8.64 -13.02 -10.65
C GLY A 328 -9.15 -14.38 -11.10
N GLU A 329 -8.77 -15.46 -10.43
CA GLU A 329 -9.31 -16.80 -10.65
C GLU A 329 -10.78 -16.91 -10.22
N GLU A 330 -11.10 -16.49 -8.99
CA GLU A 330 -12.42 -16.73 -8.38
C GLU A 330 -13.47 -15.72 -8.83
N LEU A 331 -13.09 -14.45 -9.02
CA LEU A 331 -13.99 -13.36 -9.42
C LEU A 331 -13.83 -12.95 -10.89
N GLY A 332 -12.86 -13.54 -11.60
CA GLY A 332 -12.60 -13.28 -13.01
C GLY A 332 -12.06 -11.88 -13.29
N LEU A 333 -12.06 -11.54 -14.59
CA LEU A 333 -11.68 -10.21 -15.05
C LEU A 333 -12.55 -9.11 -14.43
N VAL A 334 -13.86 -9.35 -14.25
CA VAL A 334 -14.77 -8.35 -13.67
C VAL A 334 -14.37 -8.00 -12.24
N GLY A 335 -14.06 -9.00 -11.40
CA GLY A 335 -13.58 -8.76 -10.03
C GLY A 335 -12.21 -8.09 -9.99
N ALA A 336 -11.27 -8.57 -10.82
CA ALA A 336 -9.92 -8.01 -10.92
C ALA A 336 -9.95 -6.52 -11.33
N VAL A 337 -10.72 -6.18 -12.37
CA VAL A 337 -10.93 -4.79 -12.81
C VAL A 337 -11.66 -3.98 -11.73
N GLY A 338 -12.65 -4.56 -11.06
CA GLY A 338 -13.34 -3.92 -9.93
C GLY A 338 -12.38 -3.46 -8.84
N ILE A 339 -11.42 -4.30 -8.45
CA ILE A 339 -10.39 -3.93 -7.46
C ILE A 339 -9.47 -2.84 -7.99
N ILE A 340 -9.00 -2.95 -9.24
CA ILE A 340 -8.18 -1.91 -9.86
C ILE A 340 -8.93 -0.56 -9.86
N LEU A 341 -10.22 -0.55 -10.21
CA LEU A 341 -11.05 0.64 -10.16
C LEU A 341 -11.19 1.22 -8.75
N LEU A 342 -11.30 0.39 -7.71
CA LEU A 342 -11.32 0.87 -6.32
C LEU A 342 -10.01 1.58 -5.95
N TYR A 343 -8.85 1.02 -6.33
CA TYR A 343 -7.56 1.69 -6.15
C TYR A 343 -7.48 3.00 -6.95
N LEU A 344 -7.92 3.01 -8.22
CA LEU A 344 -7.94 4.22 -9.05
C LEU A 344 -8.85 5.31 -8.46
N ILE A 345 -10.02 4.94 -7.95
CA ILE A 345 -10.94 5.89 -7.30
C ILE A 345 -10.30 6.41 -6.01
N PHE A 346 -9.72 5.55 -5.17
CA PHE A 346 -9.00 6.00 -3.96
C PHE A 346 -7.90 7.00 -4.31
N THR A 347 -7.07 6.68 -5.31
CA THR A 347 -5.99 7.54 -5.80
C THR A 347 -6.54 8.87 -6.34
N TYR A 348 -7.61 8.84 -7.14
CA TYR A 348 -8.27 10.04 -7.61
C TYR A 348 -8.78 10.91 -6.45
N ARG A 349 -9.43 10.31 -5.44
CA ARG A 349 -9.90 11.04 -4.26
C ARG A 349 -8.73 11.67 -3.48
N GLY A 350 -7.65 10.92 -3.28
CA GLY A 350 -6.47 11.41 -2.58
C GLY A 350 -5.76 12.56 -3.31
N LEU A 351 -5.61 12.45 -4.64
CA LEU A 351 -5.07 13.55 -5.46
C LEU A 351 -6.01 14.75 -5.50
N ARG A 352 -7.33 14.53 -5.52
CA ARG A 352 -8.31 15.61 -5.43
C ARG A 352 -8.17 16.37 -4.11
N VAL A 353 -7.92 15.68 -3.00
CA VAL A 353 -7.62 16.31 -1.70
C VAL A 353 -6.36 17.17 -1.80
N ALA A 354 -5.31 16.67 -2.43
CA ALA A 354 -4.08 17.43 -2.65
C ALA A 354 -4.32 18.72 -3.46
N VAL A 355 -5.02 18.62 -4.59
CA VAL A 355 -5.32 19.78 -5.46
C VAL A 355 -6.15 20.84 -4.73
N GLN A 356 -7.10 20.42 -3.90
CA GLN A 356 -7.97 21.34 -3.18
C GLN A 356 -7.33 21.93 -1.91
N ALA A 357 -6.19 21.40 -1.45
CA ALA A 357 -5.52 21.89 -0.24
C ALA A 357 -5.02 23.33 -0.40
N LYS A 358 -5.42 24.18 0.55
CA LYS A 358 -5.07 25.60 0.61
C LYS A 358 -3.63 25.84 1.05
N GLN A 359 -3.12 24.98 1.94
CA GLN A 359 -1.76 25.05 2.48
C GLN A 359 -0.83 24.07 1.75
N ASP A 360 0.43 24.44 1.58
CA ASP A 360 1.40 23.65 0.81
C ASP A 360 1.75 22.32 1.48
N PHE A 361 1.84 22.26 2.82
CA PHE A 361 2.17 21.01 3.52
C PHE A 361 1.07 19.94 3.37
N PRO A 362 -0.22 20.20 3.68
CA PRO A 362 -1.29 19.25 3.40
C PRO A 362 -1.38 18.82 1.93
N ARG A 363 -1.09 19.73 0.98
CA ARG A 363 -1.05 19.42 -0.46
C ARG A 363 0.02 18.37 -0.77
N LEU A 364 1.27 18.60 -0.35
CA LEU A 364 2.36 17.66 -0.59
C LEU A 364 2.19 16.36 0.22
N LEU A 365 1.70 16.44 1.46
CA LEU A 365 1.42 15.26 2.27
C LEU A 365 0.38 14.36 1.60
N ALA A 366 -0.77 14.92 1.20
CA ALA A 366 -1.81 14.16 0.51
C ALA A 366 -1.29 13.56 -0.81
N THR A 367 -0.47 14.31 -1.56
CA THR A 367 0.20 13.82 -2.77
C THR A 367 1.08 12.60 -2.47
N GLY A 368 1.99 12.71 -1.50
CA GLY A 368 2.95 11.66 -1.16
C GLY A 368 2.28 10.39 -0.62
N LEU A 369 1.32 10.53 0.29
CA LEU A 369 0.57 9.40 0.84
C LEU A 369 -0.23 8.68 -0.24
N THR A 370 -0.92 9.44 -1.09
CA THR A 370 -1.68 8.87 -2.21
C THR A 370 -0.75 8.19 -3.22
N SER A 371 0.43 8.75 -3.46
CA SER A 371 1.42 8.19 -4.39
C SER A 371 1.99 6.87 -3.89
N ILE A 372 2.36 6.76 -2.61
CA ILE A 372 2.81 5.47 -2.04
C ILE A 372 1.71 4.42 -2.16
N PHE A 373 0.47 4.76 -1.80
CA PHE A 373 -0.65 3.82 -1.89
C PHE A 373 -0.90 3.35 -3.34
N ALA A 374 -0.90 4.27 -4.30
CA ALA A 374 -1.09 3.97 -5.71
C ALA A 374 0.05 3.14 -6.30
N LEU A 375 1.30 3.51 -6.01
CA LEU A 375 2.48 2.79 -6.45
C LEU A 375 2.51 1.38 -5.83
N GLN A 376 2.13 1.23 -4.56
CA GLN A 376 2.09 -0.09 -3.89
C GLN A 376 1.09 -1.02 -4.56
N ALA A 377 -0.11 -0.54 -4.87
CA ALA A 377 -1.09 -1.31 -5.62
C ALA A 377 -0.61 -1.63 -7.05
N PHE A 378 -0.02 -0.65 -7.74
CA PHE A 378 0.52 -0.85 -9.09
C PHE A 378 1.65 -1.88 -9.12
N LEU A 379 2.60 -1.81 -8.19
CA LEU A 379 3.76 -2.71 -8.18
C LEU A 379 3.37 -4.16 -7.97
N ILE A 380 2.46 -4.43 -7.03
CA ILE A 380 2.06 -5.81 -6.73
C ILE A 380 1.14 -6.38 -7.81
N ILE A 381 0.13 -5.61 -8.26
CA ILE A 381 -0.77 -6.06 -9.34
C ILE A 381 0.03 -6.24 -10.63
N GLY A 382 0.90 -5.27 -10.95
CA GLY A 382 1.80 -5.30 -12.10
C GLY A 382 2.75 -6.49 -12.06
N GLY A 383 3.27 -6.85 -10.89
CA GLY A 383 4.10 -8.05 -10.70
C GLY A 383 3.33 -9.34 -10.96
N VAL A 384 2.12 -9.45 -10.42
CA VAL A 384 1.24 -10.63 -10.57
C VAL A 384 0.82 -10.85 -12.03
N ILE A 385 0.49 -9.79 -12.77
CA ILE A 385 0.12 -9.89 -14.19
C ILE A 385 1.33 -9.88 -15.15
N LYS A 386 2.56 -10.01 -14.64
CA LYS A 386 3.81 -9.99 -15.41
C LYS A 386 4.08 -8.67 -16.18
N LEU A 387 3.47 -7.55 -15.80
CA LEU A 387 3.75 -6.23 -16.39
C LEU A 387 5.14 -5.70 -15.98
N ILE A 388 5.53 -5.97 -14.73
CA ILE A 388 6.84 -5.62 -14.17
C ILE A 388 7.39 -6.80 -13.35
N PRO A 389 8.68 -6.81 -12.96
CA PRO A 389 9.20 -7.83 -12.07
C PRO A 389 8.48 -7.85 -10.71
N LEU A 390 8.29 -9.04 -10.14
CA LEU A 390 7.66 -9.20 -8.82
C LEU A 390 8.54 -8.58 -7.71
N THR A 391 7.95 -7.69 -6.92
CA THR A 391 8.67 -6.92 -5.89
C THR A 391 8.47 -7.39 -4.45
N GLY A 392 7.54 -8.31 -4.19
CA GLY A 392 7.33 -8.93 -2.86
C GLY A 392 6.79 -7.99 -1.78
N ILE A 393 5.85 -7.10 -2.14
CA ILE A 393 5.17 -6.19 -1.20
C ILE A 393 3.69 -6.53 -1.11
N THR A 394 3.05 -6.14 -0.02
CA THR A 394 1.63 -6.42 0.21
C THR A 394 0.72 -5.54 -0.65
N LEU A 395 -0.42 -6.09 -1.11
CA LEU A 395 -1.49 -5.30 -1.71
C LEU A 395 -2.25 -4.54 -0.62
N PRO A 396 -2.33 -3.20 -0.64
CA PRO A 396 -2.85 -2.42 0.48
C PRO A 396 -4.28 -2.80 0.85
N PHE A 397 -4.53 -3.07 2.13
CA PHE A 397 -5.81 -3.56 2.69
C PHE A 397 -6.26 -4.96 2.27
N VAL A 398 -5.78 -5.51 1.14
CA VAL A 398 -6.26 -6.80 0.62
C VAL A 398 -5.36 -7.97 1.07
N SER A 399 -4.05 -7.88 0.86
CA SER A 399 -3.11 -8.95 1.21
C SER A 399 -2.98 -9.13 2.73
N TYR A 400 -2.61 -10.35 3.13
CA TYR A 400 -2.17 -10.61 4.51
C TYR A 400 -0.92 -9.78 4.83
N GLY A 401 -0.95 -9.07 5.95
CA GLY A 401 0.15 -8.21 6.38
C GLY A 401 -0.25 -7.30 7.53
N GLY A 402 -0.02 -7.77 8.76
CA GLY A 402 -0.46 -7.09 9.97
C GLY A 402 0.07 -5.66 10.15
N SER A 403 1.38 -5.45 10.01
CA SER A 403 1.94 -4.09 10.07
C SER A 403 1.49 -3.22 8.89
N SER A 404 1.25 -3.85 7.73
CA SER A 404 0.82 -3.16 6.53
C SER A 404 -0.60 -2.63 6.63
N ILE A 405 -1.55 -3.40 7.18
CA ILE A 405 -2.92 -2.92 7.35
C ILE A 405 -2.96 -1.76 8.35
N VAL A 406 -2.21 -1.84 9.45
CA VAL A 406 -2.10 -0.76 10.44
C VAL A 406 -1.50 0.52 9.81
N ALA A 407 -0.40 0.38 9.07
CA ALA A 407 0.21 1.50 8.36
C ALA A 407 -0.78 2.14 7.36
N ASN A 408 -1.47 1.34 6.55
CA ASN A 408 -2.45 1.87 5.59
C ASN A 408 -3.63 2.58 6.27
N PHE A 409 -4.06 2.15 7.46
CA PHE A 409 -5.05 2.87 8.26
C PHE A 409 -4.53 4.20 8.82
N VAL A 410 -3.26 4.27 9.22
CA VAL A 410 -2.60 5.54 9.61
C VAL A 410 -2.52 6.48 8.40
N LEU A 411 -2.15 5.96 7.23
CA LEU A 411 -2.13 6.70 5.96
C LEU A 411 -3.52 7.27 5.64
N LEU A 412 -4.57 6.45 5.73
CA LEU A 412 -5.95 6.87 5.54
C LEU A 412 -6.35 7.99 6.51
N ALA A 413 -6.01 7.86 7.79
CA ALA A 413 -6.34 8.88 8.80
C ALA A 413 -5.68 10.23 8.48
N LEU A 414 -4.41 10.23 8.10
CA LEU A 414 -3.69 11.44 7.69
C LEU A 414 -4.28 12.06 6.42
N LEU A 415 -4.67 11.24 5.44
CA LEU A 415 -5.30 11.70 4.21
C LEU A 415 -6.71 12.29 4.46
N LEU A 416 -7.51 11.66 5.31
CA LEU A 416 -8.81 12.22 5.74
C LEU A 416 -8.63 13.53 6.50
N ARG A 417 -7.62 13.62 7.38
CA ARG A 417 -7.30 14.88 8.06
C ARG A 417 -6.88 15.97 7.08
N ALA A 418 -6.11 15.63 6.05
CA ALA A 418 -5.78 16.58 4.98
C ALA A 418 -7.03 17.02 4.20
N SER A 419 -7.99 16.12 3.98
CA SER A 419 -9.27 16.48 3.35
C SER A 419 -10.16 17.35 4.23
N ASP A 420 -10.05 17.24 5.54
CA ASP A 420 -10.86 17.99 6.51
C ASP A 420 -10.47 19.47 6.56
N THR A 421 -9.23 19.81 6.24
CA THR A 421 -8.71 21.20 6.24
C THR A 421 -8.92 21.95 4.93
N VAL A 422 -9.33 21.24 3.89
CA VAL A 422 -9.57 21.78 2.54
C VAL A 422 -10.84 22.63 2.47
N ARG A 423 -11.86 22.24 3.22
CA ARG A 423 -13.22 22.80 3.17
C ARG A 423 -13.51 23.57 4.45
#